data_AF-A0A971U4P2-F1
#
_entry.id   AF-A0A971U4P2-F1
#
_cell.length_a   1.000
_cell.length_b   1.000
_cell.length_c   1.000
_cell.angle_alpha   90.00
_cell.angle_beta   90.00
_cell.angle_gamma   90.00
#
_symmetry.space_group_name_H-M   'P 1'
#
loop_
_entity.id
_entity.type
_entity.pdbx_description
1 polymer ?
#
loop_
_entity_poly.entity_id
_entity_poly.type
_entity_poly.pdbx_seq_one_letter_code
_entity_poly.pdbx_strand_id
1 'polypeptide(L)'
;MLLQILTLLGALGMFLFGMNMMSSGLQKASGDKLRKLLSSITSNRFKGVMTGLTITAVIQSSSATTVMVVGFVNAGLLTLIQAVGVIMGANIGTTMTAWIISLLGFKVDISIISVPLMALGFILSMMKSEKRRNIGECVIGFALLFLGLAFMKSSVPDLQSTPEVLSFIQGWTNYGFGSVLLFVLLGTILTLILQSSSATVALTMVMLTMGWMPFEYAAAMILGENIGTTITANIAAAVGNTSAKRTALAHTFFNLFGVTWALIFFRPFVGLICNIITAMGLPNPTQIGLEVASESDQTALLYGLSMLHTIFNVITTLILIWFCPQIVKLVSKIIKMPKSTEEQEVFRLKYIEGGPVSTSELAIKQAQKEVVHFGRISRKGFNYAAQAVSSTTGDEFDMYRNKLTKYEEISDRMELEIANYLHKIPTAEISIATSESIRRIYSIISELESLGDSGERIGNIIVRRNLHNKRFNEEELKNIANMFDTVEHAYDVMIANLISAADGKQVDLKSAQDAEVQINRLRNDLRDEEMYKMEGKADFLTSVYYLDLISELERMGDYIINVSQALV
;
A
#
# COMPACT_ATOMS: atom_id res chain seq x y z
N MET A 1 37.84 -2.62 21.07
CA MET A 1 36.83 -1.62 20.64
C MET A 1 36.37 -1.79 19.18
N LEU A 2 37.21 -1.60 18.15
CA LEU A 2 36.76 -1.69 16.74
C LEU A 2 36.13 -3.05 16.40
N LEU A 3 36.82 -4.16 16.73
CA LEU A 3 36.30 -5.51 16.49
C LEU A 3 34.97 -5.74 17.23
N GLN A 4 34.84 -5.30 18.49
CA GLN A 4 33.59 -5.42 19.26
C GLN A 4 32.43 -4.65 18.63
N ILE A 5 32.68 -3.43 18.13
CA ILE A 5 31.67 -2.65 17.41
C ILE A 5 31.26 -3.36 16.12
N LEU A 6 32.22 -3.89 15.35
CA LEU A 6 31.94 -4.65 14.14
C LEU A 6 31.18 -5.95 14.44
N THR A 7 31.52 -6.66 15.52
CA THR A 7 30.79 -7.85 15.97
C THR A 7 29.37 -7.50 16.40
N LEU A 8 29.16 -6.41 17.13
CA LEU A 8 27.83 -5.93 17.51
C LEU A 8 26.99 -5.57 16.27
N LEU A 9 27.56 -4.85 15.30
CA LEU A 9 26.89 -4.54 14.03
C LEU A 9 26.58 -5.79 13.22
N GLY A 10 27.49 -6.77 13.18
CA GLY A 10 27.27 -8.07 12.54
C GLY A 10 26.18 -8.88 13.22
N ALA A 11 26.16 -8.91 14.55
CA ALA A 11 25.14 -9.57 15.35
C ALA A 11 23.75 -8.93 15.16
N LEU A 12 23.70 -7.59 15.10
CA LEU A 12 22.51 -6.84 14.77
C LEU A 12 22.04 -7.12 13.34
N GLY A 13 22.96 -7.20 12.38
CA GLY A 13 22.68 -7.59 10.99
C GLY A 13 22.10 -9.01 10.89
N MET A 14 22.67 -9.97 11.63
CA MET A 14 22.16 -11.33 11.73
C MET A 14 20.75 -11.37 12.35
N PHE A 15 20.54 -10.60 13.42
CA PHE A 15 19.23 -10.46 14.06
C PHE A 15 18.18 -9.91 13.09
N LEU A 16 18.50 -8.82 12.39
CA LEU A 16 17.63 -8.18 11.40
C LEU A 16 17.33 -9.11 10.22
N PHE A 17 18.35 -9.79 9.70
CA PHE A 17 18.18 -10.74 8.61
C PHE A 17 17.31 -11.93 9.03
N GLY A 18 17.53 -12.46 10.24
CA GLY A 18 16.71 -13.49 10.84
C GLY A 18 15.25 -13.07 10.95
N MET A 19 14.99 -11.87 11.49
CA MET A 19 13.63 -11.31 11.54
C MET A 19 12.99 -11.15 10.17
N ASN A 20 13.71 -10.62 9.18
CA ASN A 20 13.18 -10.45 7.82
C ASN A 20 12.81 -11.80 7.19
N MET A 21 13.69 -12.79 7.30
CA MET A 21 13.43 -14.12 6.74
C MET A 21 12.30 -14.84 7.49
N MET A 22 12.23 -14.69 8.82
CA MET A 22 11.12 -15.21 9.62
C MET A 22 9.78 -14.61 9.17
N SER A 23 9.75 -13.28 9.01
CA SER A 23 8.58 -12.51 8.60
C SER A 23 8.12 -12.92 7.20
N SER A 24 9.04 -13.00 6.24
CA SER A 24 8.77 -13.44 4.87
C SER A 24 8.27 -14.89 4.81
N GLY A 25 8.89 -15.80 5.57
CA GLY A 25 8.46 -17.19 5.66
C GLY A 25 7.03 -17.33 6.22
N LEU A 26 6.71 -16.61 7.31
CA LEU A 26 5.37 -16.55 7.89
C LEU A 26 4.35 -15.95 6.92
N GLN A 27 4.71 -14.88 6.23
CA GLN A 27 3.86 -14.20 5.25
C GLN A 27 3.53 -15.13 4.08
N LYS A 28 4.54 -15.76 3.46
CA LYS A 28 4.37 -16.71 2.35
C LYS A 28 3.58 -17.94 2.78
N ALA A 29 3.82 -18.46 3.99
CA ALA A 29 3.05 -19.57 4.55
C ALA A 29 1.58 -19.22 4.83
N SER A 30 1.28 -17.94 5.03
CA SER A 30 -0.05 -17.43 5.39
C SER A 30 -0.83 -16.82 4.21
N GLY A 31 -0.31 -16.87 2.98
CA GLY A 31 -0.75 -16.10 1.80
C GLY A 31 -2.26 -15.86 1.66
N ASP A 32 -3.07 -16.92 1.55
CA ASP A 32 -4.53 -16.79 1.36
C ASP A 32 -5.26 -16.17 2.55
N LYS A 33 -4.74 -16.37 3.78
CA LYS A 33 -5.30 -15.79 5.00
C LYS A 33 -5.00 -14.30 5.09
N LEU A 34 -3.80 -13.88 4.68
CA LEU A 34 -3.44 -12.46 4.64
C LEU A 34 -4.36 -11.71 3.67
N ARG A 35 -4.63 -12.28 2.49
CA ARG A 35 -5.59 -11.73 1.50
C ARG A 35 -7.01 -11.59 2.06
N LYS A 36 -7.50 -12.58 2.83
CA LYS A 36 -8.81 -12.51 3.51
C LYS A 36 -8.84 -11.53 4.68
N LEU A 37 -7.72 -11.33 5.38
CA LEU A 37 -7.63 -10.32 6.44
C LEU A 37 -7.71 -8.90 5.85
N LEU A 38 -7.12 -8.67 4.67
CA LEU A 38 -7.22 -7.40 3.95
C LEU A 38 -8.66 -7.04 3.55
N SER A 39 -9.47 -8.02 3.15
CA SER A 39 -10.89 -7.77 2.83
C SER A 39 -11.76 -7.50 4.06
N SER A 40 -11.32 -7.92 5.26
CA SER A 40 -12.00 -7.70 6.55
C SER A 40 -11.78 -6.30 7.14
N ILE A 41 -10.78 -5.54 6.64
CA ILE A 41 -10.42 -4.19 7.12
C ILE A 41 -11.59 -3.18 7.01
N THR A 42 -12.59 -3.48 6.18
CA THR A 42 -13.48 -2.47 5.60
C THR A 42 -14.69 -2.09 6.44
N SER A 43 -15.05 -2.85 7.49
CA SER A 43 -16.40 -2.69 8.10
C SER A 43 -16.51 -1.71 9.28
N ASN A 44 -15.51 -1.56 10.16
CA ASN A 44 -15.50 -0.51 11.20
C ASN A 44 -14.11 -0.30 11.82
N ARG A 45 -13.95 0.77 12.61
CA ARG A 45 -12.67 1.17 13.23
C ARG A 45 -12.05 0.10 14.16
N PHE A 46 -12.87 -0.65 14.90
CA PHE A 46 -12.39 -1.70 15.81
C PHE A 46 -11.85 -2.90 15.04
N LYS A 47 -12.52 -3.29 13.95
CA LYS A 47 -11.99 -4.32 13.05
C LYS A 47 -10.70 -3.84 12.38
N GLY A 48 -10.59 -2.55 12.05
CA GLY A 48 -9.33 -1.94 11.62
C GLY A 48 -8.19 -2.19 12.61
N VAL A 49 -8.41 -1.89 13.90
CA VAL A 49 -7.42 -2.14 14.97
C VAL A 49 -7.07 -3.63 15.07
N MET A 50 -8.07 -4.51 15.12
CA MET A 50 -7.82 -5.96 15.22
C MET A 50 -7.07 -6.51 14.01
N THR A 51 -7.38 -6.04 12.80
CA THR A 51 -6.64 -6.44 11.60
C THR A 51 -5.22 -5.93 11.65
N GLY A 52 -4.98 -4.67 12.02
CA GLY A 52 -3.62 -4.13 12.16
C GLY A 52 -2.79 -4.89 13.20
N LEU A 53 -3.38 -5.16 14.36
CA LEU A 53 -2.75 -5.96 15.42
C LEU A 53 -2.38 -7.34 14.90
N THR A 54 -3.32 -8.03 14.24
CA THR A 54 -3.13 -9.39 13.75
C THR A 54 -2.06 -9.45 12.67
N ILE A 55 -2.12 -8.54 11.69
CA ILE A 55 -1.14 -8.47 10.60
C ILE A 55 0.24 -8.19 11.16
N THR A 56 0.39 -7.18 12.03
CA THR A 56 1.71 -6.86 12.60
C THR A 56 2.21 -7.93 13.56
N ALA A 57 1.35 -8.59 14.33
CA ALA A 57 1.77 -9.70 15.20
C ALA A 57 2.19 -10.94 14.38
N VAL A 58 1.59 -11.19 13.23
CA VAL A 58 2.00 -12.30 12.35
C VAL A 58 3.25 -11.97 11.55
N ILE A 59 3.31 -10.76 10.97
CA ILE A 59 4.45 -10.30 10.17
C ILE A 59 5.63 -9.87 11.05
N GLN A 60 5.42 -9.55 12.33
CA GLN A 60 6.46 -9.08 13.26
C GLN A 60 7.13 -7.76 12.86
N SER A 61 6.50 -6.97 11.98
CA SER A 61 7.03 -5.68 11.51
C SER A 61 5.91 -4.63 11.35
N SER A 62 5.86 -3.65 12.26
CA SER A 62 4.98 -2.49 12.11
C SER A 62 5.41 -1.60 10.96
N SER A 63 6.71 -1.44 10.71
CA SER A 63 7.20 -0.66 9.56
C SER A 63 6.66 -1.24 8.25
N ALA A 64 6.76 -2.56 8.05
CA ALA A 64 6.19 -3.21 6.87
C ALA A 64 4.66 -3.07 6.81
N THR A 65 3.98 -3.25 7.95
CA THR A 65 2.51 -3.13 8.01
C THR A 65 2.05 -1.70 7.69
N THR A 66 2.71 -0.68 8.24
CA THR A 66 2.34 0.72 8.05
C THR A 66 2.70 1.22 6.64
N VAL A 67 3.84 0.80 6.08
CA VAL A 67 4.18 1.05 4.67
C VAL A 67 3.13 0.42 3.75
N MET A 68 2.69 -0.80 4.02
CA MET A 68 1.62 -1.46 3.28
C MET A 68 0.28 -0.69 3.40
N VAL A 69 -0.09 -0.22 4.59
CA VAL A 69 -1.30 0.60 4.79
C VAL A 69 -1.22 1.92 4.04
N VAL A 70 -0.07 2.60 4.07
CA VAL A 70 0.19 3.81 3.26
C VAL A 70 0.03 3.50 1.78
N GLY A 71 0.59 2.38 1.29
CA GLY A 71 0.43 1.91 -0.08
C GLY A 71 -1.02 1.63 -0.46
N PHE A 72 -1.81 1.03 0.44
CA PHE A 72 -3.24 0.80 0.20
C PHE A 72 -4.07 2.07 0.15
N VAL A 73 -3.73 3.08 0.95
CA VAL A 73 -4.37 4.39 0.85
C VAL A 73 -3.95 5.11 -0.42
N ASN A 74 -2.67 5.00 -0.82
CA ASN A 74 -2.18 5.51 -2.09
C ASN A 74 -2.98 4.92 -3.27
N ALA A 75 -3.21 3.62 -3.25
CA ALA A 75 -4.01 2.88 -4.23
C ALA A 75 -5.54 3.12 -4.14
N GLY A 76 -5.99 3.95 -3.18
CA GLY A 76 -7.40 4.17 -2.87
C GLY A 76 -8.15 2.90 -2.44
N LEU A 77 -7.45 1.83 -2.04
CA LEU A 77 -8.04 0.59 -1.53
C LEU A 77 -8.52 0.73 -0.09
N LEU A 78 -7.89 1.63 0.66
CA LEU A 78 -8.32 2.01 2.00
C LEU A 78 -8.61 3.51 2.05
N THR A 79 -9.67 3.86 2.76
CA THR A 79 -9.88 5.25 3.17
C THR A 79 -8.86 5.62 4.25
N LEU A 80 -8.53 6.91 4.35
CA LEU A 80 -7.69 7.44 5.42
C LEU A 80 -8.22 7.07 6.83
N ILE A 81 -9.54 7.05 7.03
CA ILE A 81 -10.16 6.67 8.32
C ILE A 81 -9.89 5.19 8.64
N GLN A 82 -10.04 4.30 7.67
CA GLN A 82 -9.75 2.87 7.85
C GLN A 82 -8.27 2.65 8.17
N ALA A 83 -7.39 3.33 7.44
CA ALA A 83 -5.95 3.26 7.62
C ALA A 83 -5.50 3.67 9.03
N VAL A 84 -6.09 4.73 9.59
CA VAL A 84 -5.83 5.15 10.99
C VAL A 84 -6.14 4.02 11.96
N GLY A 85 -7.26 3.31 11.80
CA GLY A 85 -7.59 2.16 12.64
C GLY A 85 -6.56 1.03 12.52
N VAL A 86 -6.13 0.69 11.31
CA VAL A 86 -5.11 -0.36 11.09
C VAL A 86 -3.76 0.04 11.70
N ILE A 87 -3.36 1.30 11.59
CA ILE A 87 -2.11 1.82 12.18
C ILE A 87 -2.13 1.69 13.71
N MET A 88 -3.25 2.04 14.37
CA MET A 88 -3.40 1.86 15.82
C MET A 88 -3.20 0.40 16.23
N GLY A 89 -3.81 -0.52 15.46
CA GLY A 89 -3.62 -1.95 15.63
C GLY A 89 -2.18 -2.40 15.47
N ALA A 90 -1.52 -1.93 14.40
CA ALA A 90 -0.15 -2.29 14.09
C ALA A 90 0.81 -1.93 15.24
N ASN A 91 0.62 -0.77 15.86
CA ASN A 91 1.42 -0.37 17.02
C ASN A 91 1.24 -1.28 18.24
N ILE A 92 0.03 -1.83 18.46
CA ILE A 92 -0.16 -2.88 19.48
C ILE A 92 0.53 -4.17 19.05
N GLY A 93 0.40 -4.57 17.78
CA GLY A 93 0.96 -5.80 17.24
C GLY A 93 2.49 -5.89 17.38
N THR A 94 3.21 -4.78 17.21
CA THR A 94 4.68 -4.73 17.37
C THR A 94 5.17 -5.17 18.73
N THR A 95 4.35 -5.00 19.76
CA THR A 95 4.72 -5.37 21.13
C THR A 95 4.88 -6.89 21.30
N MET A 96 4.33 -7.68 20.37
CA MET A 96 4.54 -9.13 20.32
C MET A 96 6.03 -9.49 20.19
N THR A 97 6.83 -8.69 19.49
CA THR A 97 8.26 -8.98 19.35
C THR A 97 9.00 -8.85 20.67
N ALA A 98 8.66 -7.82 21.46
CA ALA A 98 9.21 -7.62 22.80
C ALA A 98 8.92 -8.84 23.70
N TRP A 99 7.70 -9.38 23.63
CA TRP A 99 7.32 -10.59 24.35
C TRP A 99 8.06 -11.83 23.87
N ILE A 100 8.20 -12.04 22.56
CA ILE A 100 8.97 -13.16 22.00
C ILE A 100 10.42 -13.11 22.52
N ILE A 101 11.06 -11.94 22.46
CA ILE A 101 12.43 -11.74 22.95
C ILE A 101 12.51 -11.96 24.46
N SER A 102 11.56 -11.44 25.23
CA SER A 102 11.58 -11.53 26.70
C SER A 102 11.32 -12.95 27.21
N LEU A 103 10.41 -13.69 26.56
CA LEU A 103 10.05 -15.05 26.97
C LEU A 103 11.10 -16.09 26.57
N LEU A 104 11.72 -15.90 25.40
CA LEU A 104 12.58 -16.91 24.78
C LEU A 104 14.03 -16.46 24.68
N GLY A 105 14.29 -15.19 24.37
CA GLY A 105 15.57 -14.73 23.83
C GLY A 105 16.71 -14.56 24.81
N PHE A 106 16.40 -14.37 26.09
CA PHE A 106 17.42 -14.26 27.13
C PHE A 106 17.68 -15.57 27.88
N LYS A 107 16.94 -16.64 27.54
CA LYS A 107 17.16 -17.97 28.10
C LYS A 107 18.34 -18.65 27.41
N VAL A 108 19.34 -19.06 28.19
CA VAL A 108 20.60 -19.65 27.69
C VAL A 108 20.33 -20.86 26.77
N ASP A 109 19.32 -21.67 27.07
CA ASP A 109 18.97 -22.87 26.29
C ASP A 109 18.50 -22.57 24.87
N ILE A 110 17.87 -21.41 24.61
CA ILE A 110 17.33 -21.11 23.27
C ILE A 110 18.45 -20.94 22.24
N SER A 111 19.59 -20.40 22.67
CA SER A 111 20.76 -20.17 21.80
C SER A 111 21.37 -21.50 21.38
N ILE A 112 21.38 -22.48 22.29
CA ILE A 112 21.85 -23.85 22.03
C ILE A 112 20.90 -24.57 21.07
N ILE A 113 19.58 -24.39 21.24
CA ILE A 113 18.55 -24.98 20.37
C ILE A 113 18.51 -24.31 18.98
N SER A 114 18.97 -23.06 18.86
CA SER A 114 18.96 -22.31 17.60
C SER A 114 19.78 -22.97 16.49
N VAL A 115 20.92 -23.61 16.83
CA VAL A 115 21.76 -24.30 15.83
C VAL A 115 21.08 -25.57 15.27
N PRO A 116 20.52 -26.49 16.10
CA PRO A 116 19.67 -27.58 15.61
C PRO A 116 18.44 -27.11 14.82
N LEU A 117 17.78 -26.02 15.25
CA LEU A 117 16.66 -25.44 14.50
C LEU A 117 17.11 -24.94 13.13
N MET A 118 18.30 -24.36 13.03
CA MET A 118 18.89 -23.95 11.74
C MET A 118 18.99 -25.13 10.78
N ALA A 119 19.51 -26.27 11.25
CA ALA A 119 19.65 -27.47 10.44
C ALA A 119 18.29 -28.01 9.97
N LEU A 120 17.30 -28.05 10.87
CA LEU A 120 15.94 -28.45 10.54
C LEU A 120 15.29 -27.50 9.52
N GLY A 121 15.41 -26.19 9.75
CA GLY A 121 14.90 -25.16 8.85
C GLY A 121 15.53 -25.24 7.47
N PHE A 122 16.84 -25.48 7.39
CA PHE A 122 17.55 -25.68 6.13
C PHE A 122 17.02 -26.89 5.36
N ILE A 123 16.85 -28.05 6.02
CA ILE A 123 16.27 -29.24 5.39
C ILE A 123 14.86 -28.96 4.86
N LEU A 124 14.01 -28.30 5.65
CA LEU A 124 12.65 -27.92 5.24
C LEU A 124 12.66 -26.94 4.06
N SER A 125 13.59 -25.98 4.03
CA SER A 125 13.73 -24.99 2.96
C SER A 125 14.11 -25.62 1.60
N MET A 126 14.79 -26.76 1.62
CA MET A 126 15.20 -27.50 0.42
C MET A 126 14.13 -28.47 -0.11
N MET A 127 12.99 -28.60 0.57
CA MET A 127 11.91 -29.47 0.11
C MET A 127 11.15 -28.85 -1.07
N LYS A 128 10.69 -29.70 -2.00
CA LYS A 128 9.92 -29.27 -3.20
C LYS A 128 8.56 -28.62 -2.89
N SER A 129 8.01 -28.82 -1.70
CA SER A 129 6.72 -28.26 -1.32
C SER A 129 6.88 -26.79 -0.90
N GLU A 130 6.23 -25.88 -1.63
CA GLU A 130 6.16 -24.44 -1.33
C GLU A 130 5.87 -24.15 0.15
N LYS A 131 4.86 -24.82 0.72
CA LYS A 131 4.48 -24.66 2.13
C LYS A 131 5.62 -25.05 3.09
N ARG A 132 6.29 -26.18 2.83
CA ARG A 132 7.40 -26.65 3.69
C ARG A 132 8.62 -25.75 3.54
N ARG A 133 8.89 -25.28 2.32
CA ARG A 133 9.95 -24.31 2.06
C ARG A 133 9.76 -23.02 2.86
N ASN A 134 8.55 -22.46 2.83
CA ASN A 134 8.21 -21.23 3.56
C ASN A 134 8.30 -21.42 5.08
N ILE A 135 7.88 -22.59 5.60
CA ILE A 135 8.08 -22.94 7.02
C ILE A 135 9.58 -23.09 7.33
N GLY A 136 10.37 -23.67 6.41
CA GLY A 136 11.81 -23.75 6.53
C GLY A 136 12.47 -22.37 6.65
N GLU A 137 12.16 -21.44 5.74
CA GLU A 137 12.60 -20.04 5.82
C GLU A 137 12.22 -19.41 7.17
N CYS A 138 11.01 -19.65 7.65
CA CYS A 138 10.56 -19.16 8.96
C CYS A 138 11.44 -19.69 10.11
N VAL A 139 11.75 -20.98 10.12
CA VAL A 139 12.55 -21.63 11.18
C VAL A 139 14.00 -21.18 11.14
N ILE A 140 14.60 -21.05 9.94
CA ILE A 140 15.96 -20.50 9.78
C ILE A 140 15.98 -19.05 10.29
N GLY A 141 14.96 -18.26 9.96
CA GLY A 141 14.86 -16.87 10.40
C GLY A 141 14.77 -16.75 11.93
N PHE A 142 13.95 -17.59 12.55
CA PHE A 142 13.86 -17.70 14.01
C PHE A 142 15.22 -18.08 14.64
N ALA A 143 15.92 -19.07 14.09
CA ALA A 143 17.24 -19.46 14.58
C ALA A 143 18.28 -18.33 14.47
N LEU A 144 18.32 -17.61 13.34
CA LEU A 144 19.23 -16.47 13.13
C LEU A 144 18.91 -15.30 14.06
N LEU A 145 17.63 -15.05 14.32
CA LEU A 145 17.18 -14.02 15.26
C LEU A 145 17.79 -14.26 16.64
N PHE A 146 17.62 -15.46 17.21
CA PHE A 146 18.14 -15.75 18.54
C PHE A 146 19.66 -15.87 18.58
N LEU A 147 20.29 -16.40 17.53
CA LEU A 147 21.75 -16.42 17.43
C LEU A 147 22.34 -15.00 17.37
N GLY A 148 21.71 -14.11 16.60
CA GLY A 148 22.05 -12.69 16.56
C GLY A 148 21.88 -12.02 17.92
N LEU A 149 20.79 -12.30 18.64
CA LEU A 149 20.56 -11.81 20.00
C LEU A 149 21.62 -12.29 21.00
N ALA A 150 21.99 -13.57 20.93
CA ALA A 150 23.05 -14.13 21.76
C ALA A 150 24.40 -13.44 21.50
N PHE A 151 24.75 -13.22 20.23
CA PHE A 151 25.96 -12.49 19.87
C PHE A 151 25.89 -11.01 20.24
N MET A 152 24.72 -10.36 20.20
CA MET A 152 24.57 -8.99 20.70
C MET A 152 24.89 -8.95 22.20
N LYS A 153 24.32 -9.88 23.00
CA LYS A 153 24.59 -9.99 24.44
C LYS A 153 26.08 -10.21 24.73
N SER A 154 26.77 -11.06 23.97
CA SER A 154 28.21 -11.30 24.17
C SER A 154 29.11 -10.17 23.66
N SER A 155 28.60 -9.31 22.78
CA SER A 155 29.37 -8.20 22.18
C SER A 155 29.25 -6.90 22.96
N VAL A 156 28.20 -6.75 23.76
CA VAL A 156 28.03 -5.60 24.66
C VAL A 156 29.00 -5.76 25.83
N PRO A 157 29.93 -4.80 26.03
CA PRO A 157 30.88 -4.84 27.14
C PRO A 157 30.20 -4.96 28.50
N ASP A 158 30.76 -5.82 29.36
CA ASP A 158 30.45 -5.82 30.78
C ASP A 158 30.98 -4.51 31.40
N LEU A 159 30.08 -3.73 32.00
CA LEU A 159 30.41 -2.43 32.60
C LEU A 159 31.38 -2.54 33.76
N GLN A 160 31.38 -3.68 34.48
CA GLN A 160 32.36 -3.93 35.54
C GLN A 160 33.79 -4.01 34.97
N SER A 161 33.94 -4.35 33.69
CA SER A 161 35.21 -4.40 32.97
C SER A 161 35.54 -3.13 32.16
N THR A 162 34.62 -2.14 32.10
CA THR A 162 34.77 -0.92 31.28
C THR A 162 34.33 0.37 32.01
N PRO A 163 35.17 0.90 32.93
CA PRO A 163 34.84 2.07 33.76
C PRO A 163 34.54 3.35 32.96
N GLU A 164 35.16 3.51 31.79
CA GLU A 164 34.97 4.66 30.90
C GLU A 164 33.52 4.74 30.38
N VAL A 165 32.96 3.59 29.96
CA VAL A 165 31.57 3.49 29.48
C VAL A 165 30.60 3.75 30.63
N LEU A 166 30.87 3.21 31.82
CA LEU A 166 30.08 3.45 33.02
C LEU A 166 30.05 4.95 33.40
N SER A 167 31.20 5.63 33.35
CA SER A 167 31.30 7.07 33.66
C SER A 167 30.56 7.95 32.65
N PHE A 168 30.60 7.59 31.37
CA PHE A 168 29.88 8.27 30.30
C PHE A 168 28.36 8.14 30.48
N ILE A 169 27.89 6.93 30.78
CA ILE A 169 26.48 6.65 31.05
C ILE A 169 26.00 7.38 32.31
N GLN A 170 26.77 7.33 33.41
CA GLN A 170 26.45 8.04 34.65
C GLN A 170 26.34 9.56 34.46
N GLY A 171 27.11 10.12 33.52
CA GLY A 171 27.01 11.53 33.15
C GLY A 171 25.65 11.91 32.56
N TRP A 172 24.87 10.95 32.06
CA TRP A 172 23.59 11.18 31.38
C TRP A 172 22.38 10.81 32.25
N THR A 173 22.59 10.10 33.36
CA THR A 173 21.54 9.63 34.28
C THR A 173 21.21 10.60 35.41
N ASN A 174 21.97 11.69 35.58
CA ASN A 174 21.90 12.58 36.75
C ASN A 174 21.07 13.87 36.56
N TYR A 175 20.32 14.00 35.45
CA TYR A 175 19.53 15.21 35.16
C TYR A 175 18.05 15.11 35.60
N GLY A 176 17.70 14.10 36.40
CA GLY A 176 16.32 13.85 36.82
C GLY A 176 15.40 13.61 35.62
N PHE A 177 14.33 14.40 35.48
CA PHE A 177 13.43 14.28 34.32
C PHE A 177 14.11 14.66 32.99
N GLY A 178 15.19 15.45 33.02
CA GLY A 178 16.00 15.72 31.82
C GLY A 178 16.62 14.45 31.24
N SER A 179 17.02 13.50 32.08
CA SER A 179 17.53 12.18 31.64
C SER A 179 16.45 11.37 30.94
N VAL A 180 15.20 11.40 31.44
CA VAL A 180 14.06 10.73 30.78
C VAL A 180 13.89 11.26 29.34
N LEU A 181 13.87 12.58 29.15
CA LEU A 181 13.75 13.19 27.83
C LEU A 181 14.94 12.88 26.91
N LEU A 182 16.15 12.83 27.47
CA LEU A 182 17.35 12.43 26.73
C LEU A 182 17.23 10.99 26.23
N PHE A 183 16.78 10.06 27.06
CA PHE A 183 16.62 8.66 26.65
C PHE A 183 15.47 8.45 25.66
N VAL A 184 14.39 9.24 25.73
CA VAL A 184 13.39 9.32 24.65
C VAL A 184 14.06 9.73 23.34
N LEU A 185 14.85 10.81 23.35
CA LEU A 185 15.54 11.29 22.15
C LEU A 185 16.51 10.24 21.59
N LEU A 186 17.27 9.56 22.46
CA LEU A 186 18.18 8.48 22.07
C LEU A 186 17.43 7.32 21.41
N GLY A 187 16.32 6.88 22.01
CA GLY A 187 15.46 5.84 21.41
C GLY A 187 14.93 6.26 20.05
N THR A 188 14.46 7.51 19.93
CA THR A 188 14.00 8.06 18.64
C THR A 188 15.12 8.02 17.60
N ILE A 189 16.29 8.58 17.89
CA ILE A 189 17.42 8.62 16.94
C ILE A 189 17.88 7.22 16.56
N LEU A 190 18.01 6.32 17.53
CA LEU A 190 18.42 4.94 17.27
C LEU A 190 17.45 4.26 16.31
N THR A 191 16.14 4.39 16.52
CA THR A 191 15.14 3.78 15.63
C THR A 191 15.08 4.47 14.28
N LEU A 192 15.36 5.78 14.19
CA LEU A 192 15.48 6.47 12.90
C LEU A 192 16.62 5.91 12.05
N ILE A 193 17.76 5.61 12.67
CA ILE A 193 18.94 5.06 12.01
C ILE A 193 18.71 3.61 11.62
N LEU A 194 18.24 2.78 12.56
CA LEU A 194 18.07 1.34 12.34
C LEU A 194 16.81 1.00 11.53
N GLN A 195 15.84 1.93 11.45
CA GLN A 195 14.55 1.78 10.76
C GLN A 195 13.76 0.50 11.14
N SER A 196 14.08 -0.10 12.28
CA SER A 196 13.52 -1.37 12.74
C SER A 196 13.17 -1.27 14.21
N SER A 197 11.87 -1.24 14.51
CA SER A 197 11.36 -1.17 15.90
C SER A 197 11.83 -2.34 16.74
N SER A 198 11.80 -3.56 16.21
CA SER A 198 12.11 -4.73 17.01
C SER A 198 13.61 -4.93 17.23
N ALA A 199 14.46 -4.39 16.35
CA ALA A 199 15.89 -4.33 16.60
C ALA A 199 16.26 -3.30 17.68
N THR A 200 15.60 -2.14 17.70
CA THR A 200 15.86 -1.15 18.76
C THR A 200 15.38 -1.64 20.12
N VAL A 201 14.20 -2.26 20.18
CA VAL A 201 13.68 -2.86 21.42
C VAL A 201 14.62 -3.97 21.93
N ALA A 202 15.12 -4.83 21.04
CA ALA A 202 16.07 -5.87 21.39
C ALA A 202 17.37 -5.28 21.97
N LEU A 203 17.91 -4.24 21.35
CA LEU A 203 19.11 -3.57 21.83
C LEU A 203 18.88 -2.91 23.20
N THR A 204 17.74 -2.25 23.40
CA THR A 204 17.34 -1.66 24.68
C THR A 204 17.21 -2.71 25.79
N MET A 205 16.63 -3.88 25.48
CA MET A 205 16.58 -5.01 26.41
C MET A 205 17.98 -5.55 26.75
N VAL A 206 18.89 -5.65 25.78
CA VAL A 206 20.28 -6.05 26.03
C VAL A 206 20.97 -5.02 26.92
N MET A 207 20.89 -3.73 26.60
CA MET A 207 21.49 -2.65 27.40
C MET A 207 20.96 -2.66 28.84
N LEU A 208 19.64 -2.79 29.03
CA LEU A 208 19.03 -2.86 30.36
C LEU A 208 19.54 -4.07 31.15
N THR A 209 19.54 -5.26 30.55
CA THR A 209 19.94 -6.49 31.25
C THR A 209 21.45 -6.63 31.47
N MET A 210 22.26 -5.88 30.72
CA MET A 210 23.71 -5.75 30.93
C MET A 210 24.07 -4.59 31.86
N GLY A 211 23.09 -3.90 32.46
CA GLY A 211 23.33 -2.86 33.46
C GLY A 211 23.68 -1.48 32.90
N TRP A 212 23.52 -1.24 31.60
CA TRP A 212 23.87 0.04 30.95
C TRP A 212 22.92 1.16 31.30
N MET A 213 21.74 0.85 31.84
CA MET A 213 20.81 1.86 32.28
C MET A 213 19.80 1.27 33.27
N PRO A 214 19.30 2.05 34.23
CA PRO A 214 18.13 1.69 35.02
C PRO A 214 16.87 1.50 34.18
N PHE A 215 15.90 0.80 34.76
CA PHE A 215 14.63 0.48 34.12
C PHE A 215 13.88 1.70 33.57
N GLU A 216 13.87 2.81 34.30
CA GLU A 216 13.17 4.04 33.92
C GLU A 216 13.71 4.64 32.62
N TYR A 217 15.01 4.58 32.42
CA TYR A 217 15.60 5.11 31.19
C TYR A 217 15.40 4.17 30.02
N ALA A 218 15.42 2.85 30.24
CA ALA A 218 15.03 1.89 29.20
C ALA A 218 13.56 2.06 28.82
N ALA A 219 12.67 2.28 29.80
CA ALA A 219 11.27 2.62 29.59
C ALA A 219 11.11 3.89 28.75
N ALA A 220 11.85 4.96 29.07
CA ALA A 220 11.87 6.20 28.31
C ALA A 220 12.38 5.99 26.87
N MET A 221 13.41 5.17 26.71
CA MET A 221 13.96 4.81 25.41
C MET A 221 12.92 4.09 24.53
N ILE A 222 12.20 3.10 25.06
CA ILE A 222 11.09 2.44 24.35
C ILE A 222 10.02 3.44 23.89
N LEU A 223 9.67 4.44 24.70
CA LEU A 223 8.74 5.51 24.27
C LEU A 223 9.32 6.26 23.05
N GLY A 224 10.59 6.65 23.13
CA GLY A 224 11.33 7.28 22.03
C GLY A 224 11.36 6.46 20.74
N GLU A 225 11.59 5.14 20.87
CA GLU A 225 11.62 4.24 19.73
C GLU A 225 10.29 4.22 18.97
N ASN A 226 9.14 4.27 19.67
CA ASN A 226 7.83 4.36 19.03
C ASN A 226 7.70 5.62 18.15
N ILE A 227 8.28 6.76 18.54
CA ILE A 227 8.34 7.96 17.67
C ILE A 227 9.21 7.67 16.44
N GLY A 228 10.40 7.09 16.64
CA GLY A 228 11.34 6.82 15.56
C GLY A 228 10.77 5.89 14.48
N THR A 229 9.92 4.91 14.84
CA THR A 229 9.30 4.00 13.87
C THR A 229 8.50 4.70 12.77
N THR A 230 8.01 5.92 13.03
CA THR A 230 7.12 6.67 12.14
C THR A 230 7.82 7.14 10.86
N ILE A 231 9.16 7.19 10.83
CA ILE A 231 9.91 7.67 9.66
C ILE A 231 9.70 6.80 8.43
N THR A 232 9.58 5.49 8.62
CA THR A 232 9.46 4.52 7.52
C THR A 232 8.20 4.78 6.68
N ALA A 233 7.07 5.04 7.35
CA ALA A 233 5.82 5.41 6.70
C ALA A 233 5.92 6.78 5.98
N ASN A 234 6.64 7.74 6.57
CA ASN A 234 6.84 9.06 5.95
C ASN A 234 7.72 8.98 4.69
N ILE A 235 8.79 8.18 4.72
CA ILE A 235 9.63 7.92 3.54
C ILE A 235 8.79 7.26 2.45
N ALA A 236 8.01 6.23 2.77
CA ALA A 236 7.13 5.56 1.80
C ALA A 236 6.06 6.51 1.22
N ALA A 237 5.50 7.39 2.04
CA ALA A 237 4.48 8.35 1.59
C ALA A 237 5.05 9.55 0.82
N ALA A 238 6.36 9.83 0.90
CA ALA A 238 6.96 11.01 0.28
C ALA A 238 6.72 11.06 -1.24
N VAL A 239 6.75 9.89 -1.88
CA VAL A 239 6.52 9.70 -3.32
C VAL A 239 5.03 9.55 -3.67
N GLY A 240 4.18 9.16 -2.72
CA GLY A 240 2.75 8.93 -2.95
C GLY A 240 1.85 10.17 -2.91
N ASN A 241 0.55 9.91 -3.06
CA ASN A 241 -0.50 10.91 -3.16
C ASN A 241 -0.80 11.62 -1.83
N THR A 242 -1.68 12.62 -1.89
CA THR A 242 -2.06 13.41 -0.71
C THR A 242 -2.60 12.53 0.43
N SER A 243 -3.35 11.48 0.12
CA SER A 243 -3.93 10.57 1.11
C SER A 243 -2.87 9.67 1.75
N ALA A 244 -1.86 9.23 0.98
CA ALA A 244 -0.70 8.50 1.49
C ALA A 244 0.09 9.36 2.50
N LYS A 245 0.37 10.62 2.15
CA LYS A 245 1.06 11.58 3.03
C LYS A 245 0.28 11.87 4.30
N ARG A 246 -1.04 12.04 4.20
CA ARG A 246 -1.94 12.18 5.37
C ARG A 246 -1.93 10.95 6.27
N THR A 247 -1.84 9.75 5.69
CA THR A 247 -1.79 8.49 6.43
C THR A 247 -0.50 8.37 7.24
N ALA A 248 0.66 8.65 6.62
CA ALA A 248 1.93 8.68 7.32
C ALA A 248 1.98 9.76 8.43
N LEU A 249 1.41 10.94 8.18
CA LEU A 249 1.29 11.97 9.19
C LEU A 249 0.36 11.55 10.34
N ALA A 250 -0.73 10.83 10.06
CA ALA A 250 -1.61 10.30 11.09
C ALA A 250 -0.90 9.26 11.98
N HIS A 251 -0.02 8.43 11.39
CA HIS A 251 0.84 7.53 12.15
C HIS A 251 1.80 8.29 13.07
N THR A 252 2.40 9.36 12.56
CA THR A 252 3.31 10.24 13.34
C THR A 252 2.57 10.90 14.50
N PHE A 253 1.38 11.44 14.24
CA PHE A 253 0.53 12.05 15.26
C PHE A 253 0.14 11.05 16.36
N PHE A 254 -0.23 9.83 15.99
CA PHE A 254 -0.59 8.78 16.96
C PHE A 254 0.54 8.51 17.95
N ASN A 255 1.75 8.28 17.46
CA ASN A 255 2.91 7.99 18.32
C ASN A 255 3.34 9.20 19.14
N LEU A 256 3.32 10.40 18.54
CA LEU A 256 3.68 11.62 19.26
C LEU A 256 2.70 11.91 20.40
N PHE A 257 1.39 11.75 20.16
CA PHE A 257 0.38 11.84 21.20
C PHE A 257 0.61 10.79 22.29
N GLY A 258 0.87 9.54 21.89
CA GLY A 258 1.19 8.44 22.79
C GLY A 258 2.30 8.80 23.76
N VAL A 259 3.46 9.16 23.22
CA VAL A 259 4.63 9.53 24.03
C VAL A 259 4.35 10.75 24.90
N THR A 260 3.62 11.74 24.38
CA THR A 260 3.30 12.96 25.14
C THR A 260 2.51 12.63 26.42
N TRP A 261 1.44 11.83 26.34
CA TRP A 261 0.69 11.48 27.55
C TRP A 261 1.53 10.61 28.49
N ALA A 262 2.32 9.68 27.95
CA ALA A 262 3.17 8.81 28.75
C ALA A 262 4.25 9.61 29.49
N LEU A 263 4.76 10.71 28.90
CA LEU A 263 5.73 11.60 29.55
C LEU A 263 5.09 12.48 30.63
N ILE A 264 3.88 13.01 30.38
CA ILE A 264 3.12 13.77 31.40
C ILE A 264 2.87 12.91 32.63
N PHE A 265 2.54 11.63 32.42
CA PHE A 265 2.24 10.66 33.46
C PHE A 265 3.39 9.67 33.71
N PHE A 266 4.64 10.04 33.43
CA PHE A 266 5.74 9.08 33.38
C PHE A 266 5.93 8.29 34.68
N ARG A 267 5.99 8.98 35.82
CA ARG A 267 6.16 8.34 37.14
C ARG A 267 5.01 7.40 37.50
N PRO A 268 3.72 7.83 37.47
CA PRO A 268 2.62 6.91 37.76
C PRO A 268 2.48 5.80 36.72
N PHE A 269 2.85 6.05 35.46
CA PHE A 269 2.83 5.04 34.40
C PHE A 269 3.88 3.95 34.65
N VAL A 270 5.14 4.32 34.90
CA VAL A 270 6.19 3.36 35.28
C VAL A 270 5.81 2.63 36.57
N GLY A 271 5.28 3.34 37.58
CA GLY A 271 4.80 2.74 38.82
C GLY A 271 3.69 1.70 38.61
N LEU A 272 2.76 1.93 37.68
CA LEU A 272 1.74 0.95 37.30
C LEU A 272 2.40 -0.33 36.76
N ILE A 273 3.40 -0.21 35.89
CA ILE A 273 4.13 -1.36 35.35
C ILE A 273 4.82 -2.13 36.47
N CYS A 274 5.51 -1.42 37.37
CA CYS A 274 6.16 -2.04 38.54
C CYS A 274 5.17 -2.82 39.40
N ASN A 275 4.00 -2.24 39.69
CA ASN A 275 2.96 -2.90 40.48
C ASN A 275 2.45 -4.18 39.81
N ILE A 276 2.30 -4.18 38.48
CA ILE A 276 1.90 -5.36 37.71
C ILE A 276 2.98 -6.44 37.81
N ILE A 277 4.26 -6.09 37.61
CA ILE A 277 5.38 -7.04 37.69
C ILE A 277 5.50 -7.62 39.10
N THR A 278 5.38 -6.80 40.14
CA THR A 278 5.39 -7.28 41.53
C THR A 278 4.18 -8.15 41.87
N ALA A 279 3.00 -7.85 41.33
CA ALA A 279 1.83 -8.71 41.47
C ALA A 279 1.98 -10.07 40.76
N MET A 280 2.87 -10.17 39.76
CA MET A 280 3.25 -11.45 39.14
C MET A 280 4.27 -12.25 39.98
N GLY A 281 4.68 -11.75 41.15
CA GLY A 281 5.64 -12.39 42.05
C GLY A 281 7.11 -12.10 41.71
N LEU A 282 7.39 -11.09 40.87
CA LEU A 282 8.73 -10.71 40.45
C LEU A 282 9.23 -9.46 41.22
N PRO A 283 10.56 -9.26 41.33
CA PRO A 283 11.12 -8.04 41.92
C PRO A 283 10.63 -6.76 41.24
N ASN A 284 10.57 -5.65 41.96
CA ASN A 284 10.20 -4.37 41.37
C ASN A 284 11.30 -3.88 40.41
N PRO A 285 11.02 -3.69 39.11
CA PRO A 285 12.04 -3.31 38.11
C PRO A 285 12.82 -2.03 38.44
N THR A 286 12.20 -1.05 39.10
CA THR A 286 12.85 0.23 39.46
C THR A 286 13.76 0.14 40.69
N GLN A 287 13.64 -0.95 41.45
CA GLN A 287 14.48 -1.21 42.61
C GLN A 287 15.70 -2.07 42.26
N ILE A 288 15.73 -2.63 41.05
CA ILE A 288 16.88 -3.35 40.51
C ILE A 288 17.90 -2.31 40.07
N GLY A 289 19.09 -2.34 40.68
CA GLY A 289 20.21 -1.47 40.31
C GLY A 289 20.81 -1.83 38.95
N LEU A 290 21.98 -1.28 38.64
CA LEU A 290 22.70 -1.62 37.40
C LEU A 290 23.25 -3.06 37.42
N GLU A 291 23.48 -3.61 38.61
CA GLU A 291 23.95 -4.99 38.75
C GLU A 291 22.76 -5.95 38.78
N VAL A 292 22.55 -6.65 37.66
CA VAL A 292 21.51 -7.69 37.55
C VAL A 292 22.02 -8.97 38.19
N ALA A 293 21.65 -9.18 39.45
CA ALA A 293 22.23 -10.22 40.30
C ALA A 293 21.57 -11.60 40.15
N SER A 294 20.33 -11.67 39.66
CA SER A 294 19.57 -12.92 39.58
C SER A 294 18.79 -13.08 38.26
N GLU A 295 18.43 -14.32 37.93
CA GLU A 295 17.53 -14.62 36.81
C GLU A 295 16.13 -14.00 37.02
N SER A 296 15.68 -13.88 38.28
CA SER A 296 14.44 -13.18 38.62
C SER A 296 14.51 -11.68 38.32
N ASP A 297 15.66 -11.04 38.58
CA ASP A 297 15.86 -9.62 38.26
C ASP A 297 15.83 -9.40 36.75
N GLN A 298 16.55 -10.23 36.00
CA GLN A 298 16.53 -10.19 34.54
C GLN A 298 15.12 -10.38 33.98
N THR A 299 14.36 -11.35 34.50
CA THR A 299 12.98 -11.61 34.07
C THR A 299 12.07 -10.41 34.38
N ALA A 300 12.20 -9.81 35.56
CA ALA A 300 11.42 -8.64 35.95
C ALA A 300 11.66 -7.44 35.02
N LEU A 301 12.92 -7.17 34.68
CA LEU A 301 13.31 -6.09 33.75
C LEU A 301 12.72 -6.30 32.35
N LEU A 302 12.87 -7.50 31.79
CA LEU A 302 12.41 -7.84 30.44
C LEU A 302 10.87 -7.83 30.34
N TYR A 303 10.19 -8.44 31.30
CA TYR A 303 8.73 -8.44 31.37
C TYR A 303 8.20 -7.04 31.62
N GLY A 304 8.90 -6.25 32.46
CA GLY A 304 8.59 -4.84 32.69
C GLY A 304 8.60 -4.02 31.41
N LEU A 305 9.64 -4.15 30.57
CA LEU A 305 9.71 -3.42 29.30
C LEU A 305 8.63 -3.89 28.31
N SER A 306 8.42 -5.19 28.20
CA SER A 306 7.38 -5.73 27.31
C SER A 306 5.98 -5.28 27.72
N MET A 307 5.68 -5.33 29.02
CA MET A 307 4.42 -4.85 29.58
C MET A 307 4.25 -3.35 29.39
N LEU A 308 5.30 -2.57 29.62
CA LEU A 308 5.30 -1.13 29.37
C LEU A 308 4.96 -0.82 27.91
N HIS A 309 5.61 -1.50 26.96
CA HIS A 309 5.37 -1.29 25.54
C HIS A 309 3.94 -1.67 25.13
N THR A 310 3.42 -2.80 25.63
CA THR A 310 2.04 -3.23 25.41
C THR A 310 1.03 -2.25 26.00
N ILE A 311 1.13 -1.92 27.29
CA ILE A 311 0.17 -1.05 27.96
C ILE A 311 0.20 0.36 27.35
N PHE A 312 1.38 0.89 27.01
CA PHE A 312 1.53 2.15 26.30
C PHE A 312 0.70 2.19 25.01
N ASN A 313 0.87 1.20 24.13
CA ASN A 313 0.17 1.16 22.84
C ASN A 313 -1.33 0.88 22.98
N VAL A 314 -1.71 0.04 23.96
CA VAL A 314 -3.12 -0.24 24.26
C VAL A 314 -3.83 1.00 24.80
N ILE A 315 -3.26 1.71 25.79
CA ILE A 315 -3.84 2.95 26.33
C ILE A 315 -3.96 4.01 25.24
N THR A 316 -2.89 4.22 24.46
CA THR A 316 -2.89 5.19 23.35
C THR A 316 -3.99 4.88 22.34
N THR A 317 -4.18 3.61 21.99
CA THR A 317 -5.25 3.16 21.10
C THR A 317 -6.63 3.37 21.70
N LEU A 318 -6.83 2.97 22.97
CA LEU A 318 -8.12 3.13 23.66
C LEU A 318 -8.56 4.59 23.78
N ILE A 319 -7.60 5.52 23.91
CA ILE A 319 -7.87 6.95 23.89
C ILE A 319 -8.22 7.40 22.47
N LEU A 320 -7.33 7.15 21.49
CA LEU A 320 -7.42 7.77 20.17
C LEU A 320 -8.46 7.15 19.23
N ILE A 321 -8.91 5.91 19.47
CA ILE A 321 -9.90 5.23 18.61
C ILE A 321 -11.24 6.00 18.49
N TRP A 322 -11.58 6.80 19.50
CA TRP A 322 -12.77 7.65 19.50
C TRP A 322 -12.60 8.90 18.64
N PHE A 323 -11.34 9.31 18.42
CA PHE A 323 -10.95 10.55 17.75
C PHE A 323 -10.44 10.34 16.31
N CYS A 324 -10.64 9.16 15.71
CA CYS A 324 -10.21 8.92 14.32
C CYS A 324 -10.70 9.99 13.33
N PRO A 325 -11.98 10.43 13.34
CA PRO A 325 -12.44 11.51 12.44
C PRO A 325 -11.69 12.84 12.66
N GLN A 326 -11.34 13.15 13.91
CA GLN A 326 -10.63 14.36 14.31
C GLN A 326 -9.17 14.31 13.85
N ILE A 327 -8.51 13.16 13.98
CA ILE A 327 -7.16 12.92 13.44
C ILE A 327 -7.19 13.14 11.92
N VAL A 328 -8.17 12.57 11.22
CA VAL A 328 -8.33 12.75 9.77
C VAL A 328 -8.54 14.21 9.39
N LYS A 329 -9.37 14.96 10.12
CA LYS A 329 -9.56 16.39 9.90
C LYS A 329 -8.27 17.19 10.12
N LEU A 330 -7.52 16.87 11.18
CA LEU A 330 -6.26 17.53 11.52
C LEU A 330 -5.22 17.34 10.42
N VAL A 331 -4.93 16.10 10.02
CA VAL A 331 -3.94 15.82 8.97
C VAL A 331 -4.38 16.36 7.61
N SER A 332 -5.69 16.42 7.34
CA SER A 332 -6.23 17.02 6.12
C SER A 332 -6.11 18.54 6.08
N LYS A 333 -6.08 19.19 7.25
CA LYS A 333 -5.83 20.63 7.38
C LYS A 333 -4.35 20.97 7.18
N ILE A 334 -3.46 20.12 7.68
CA ILE A 334 -1.99 20.28 7.55
C ILE A 334 -1.57 20.03 6.10
N ILE A 335 -2.00 18.92 5.50
CA ILE A 335 -1.70 18.56 4.12
C ILE A 335 -2.94 18.81 3.27
N LYS A 336 -2.98 19.96 2.59
CA LYS A 336 -4.09 20.35 1.71
C LYS A 336 -4.01 19.60 0.38
N MET A 337 -5.16 19.24 -0.18
CA MET A 337 -5.22 18.75 -1.56
C MET A 337 -4.89 19.92 -2.50
N PRO A 338 -4.09 19.70 -3.55
CA PRO A 338 -3.99 20.65 -4.65
C PRO A 338 -5.40 20.94 -5.17
N LYS A 339 -5.73 22.22 -5.41
CA LYS A 339 -6.96 22.56 -6.12
C LYS A 339 -6.76 22.16 -7.58
N SER A 340 -7.33 21.04 -8.01
CA SER A 340 -7.37 20.67 -9.42
C SER A 340 -8.49 21.42 -10.12
N THR A 341 -8.18 22.07 -11.24
CA THR A 341 -9.17 22.35 -12.29
C THR A 341 -9.47 21.02 -13.02
N GLU A 342 -10.69 20.82 -13.52
CA GLU A 342 -11.09 19.59 -14.23
C GLU A 342 -10.12 19.22 -15.37
N GLU A 343 -9.49 20.21 -16.01
CA GLU A 343 -8.49 19.95 -17.05
C GLU A 343 -7.21 19.29 -16.52
N GLN A 344 -6.75 19.60 -15.30
CA GLN A 344 -5.55 18.99 -14.72
C GLN A 344 -5.77 17.56 -14.24
N GLU A 345 -7.01 17.16 -13.93
CA GLU A 345 -7.34 15.78 -13.54
C GLU A 345 -7.24 14.79 -14.70
N VAL A 346 -7.33 15.25 -15.95
CA VAL A 346 -7.26 14.37 -17.12
C VAL A 346 -5.80 14.07 -17.53
N PHE A 347 -4.83 14.91 -17.12
CA PHE A 347 -3.44 14.84 -17.58
C PHE A 347 -2.50 13.96 -16.73
N ARG A 348 -2.98 13.36 -15.64
CA ARG A 348 -2.17 12.48 -14.79
C ARG A 348 -2.96 11.23 -14.43
N LEU A 349 -2.29 10.09 -14.36
CA LEU A 349 -2.87 8.88 -13.77
C LEU A 349 -3.37 9.20 -12.35
N LYS A 350 -4.58 8.72 -12.04
CA LYS A 350 -5.29 9.08 -10.81
C LYS A 350 -4.96 8.17 -9.64
N TYR A 351 -4.66 6.91 -9.93
CA TYR A 351 -4.44 5.84 -8.96
C TYR A 351 -3.00 5.30 -8.99
N ILE A 352 -2.30 5.51 -10.11
CA ILE A 352 -0.86 5.25 -10.23
C ILE A 352 -0.10 6.56 -9.98
N GLU A 353 0.28 6.80 -8.71
CA GLU A 353 1.21 7.88 -8.34
C GLU A 353 2.54 7.29 -7.84
N GLY A 354 3.64 7.88 -8.31
CA GLY A 354 5.00 7.32 -8.27
C GLY A 354 5.46 6.83 -6.90
N GLY A 355 6.16 5.69 -6.89
CA GLY A 355 6.79 5.12 -5.71
C GLY A 355 6.98 3.61 -5.83
N PRO A 356 7.88 3.00 -5.04
CA PRO A 356 7.97 1.55 -4.96
C PRO A 356 6.66 1.00 -4.40
N VAL A 357 5.95 0.20 -5.19
CA VAL A 357 4.74 -0.49 -4.72
C VAL A 357 5.17 -1.60 -3.77
N SER A 358 4.59 -1.65 -2.59
CA SER A 358 5.00 -2.57 -1.53
C SER A 358 4.73 -4.06 -1.84
N THR A 359 3.85 -4.39 -2.79
CA THR A 359 3.61 -5.76 -3.28
C THR A 359 3.11 -5.78 -4.73
N SER A 360 3.38 -6.88 -5.45
CA SER A 360 2.91 -7.09 -6.83
C SER A 360 1.38 -7.10 -6.95
N GLU A 361 0.65 -7.66 -5.97
CA GLU A 361 -0.83 -7.65 -6.03
C GLU A 361 -1.43 -6.26 -5.88
N LEU A 362 -0.82 -5.41 -5.05
CA LEU A 362 -1.24 -4.03 -4.90
C LEU A 362 -1.05 -3.27 -6.21
N ALA A 363 0.07 -3.54 -6.89
CA ALA A 363 0.37 -2.88 -8.15
C ALA A 363 -0.71 -3.17 -9.21
N ILE A 364 -1.11 -4.44 -9.33
CA ILE A 364 -2.20 -4.84 -10.24
C ILE A 364 -3.52 -4.16 -9.89
N LYS A 365 -3.86 -4.08 -8.61
CA LYS A 365 -5.10 -3.40 -8.20
C LYS A 365 -5.12 -1.92 -8.54
N GLN A 366 -3.98 -1.23 -8.45
CA GLN A 366 -3.87 0.17 -8.91
C GLN A 366 -4.08 0.27 -10.42
N ALA A 367 -3.42 -0.59 -11.19
CA ALA A 367 -3.58 -0.63 -12.64
C ALA A 367 -5.02 -0.95 -13.07
N GLN A 368 -5.72 -1.87 -12.40
CA GLN A 368 -7.14 -2.13 -12.65
C GLN A 368 -8.03 -0.90 -12.44
N LYS A 369 -7.78 -0.12 -11.39
CA LYS A 369 -8.53 1.14 -11.16
C LYS A 369 -8.20 2.22 -12.18
N GLU A 370 -6.94 2.27 -12.61
CA GLU A 370 -6.51 3.19 -13.66
C GLU A 370 -7.17 2.86 -15.00
N VAL A 371 -7.28 1.57 -15.34
CA VAL A 371 -8.04 1.12 -16.52
C VAL A 371 -9.51 1.53 -16.45
N VAL A 372 -10.17 1.41 -15.29
CA VAL A 372 -11.54 1.92 -15.10
C VAL A 372 -11.59 3.43 -15.34
N HIS A 373 -10.57 4.18 -14.89
CA HIS A 373 -10.49 5.61 -15.13
C HIS A 373 -10.32 5.93 -16.62
N PHE A 374 -9.45 5.19 -17.30
CA PHE A 374 -9.18 5.33 -18.73
C PHE A 374 -10.46 5.05 -19.54
N GLY A 375 -11.22 3.99 -19.22
CA GLY A 375 -12.52 3.73 -19.85
C GLY A 375 -13.52 4.90 -19.71
N ARG A 376 -13.54 5.59 -18.55
CA ARG A 376 -14.38 6.79 -18.36
C ARG A 376 -13.88 8.02 -19.13
N ILE A 377 -12.56 8.17 -19.28
CA ILE A 377 -11.97 9.23 -20.11
C ILE A 377 -12.31 8.97 -21.59
N SER A 378 -12.16 7.73 -22.05
CA SER A 378 -12.54 7.31 -23.41
C SER A 378 -14.02 7.60 -23.69
N ARG A 379 -14.94 7.26 -22.76
CA ARG A 379 -16.37 7.65 -22.84
C ARG A 379 -16.57 9.17 -23.01
N LYS A 380 -15.83 9.97 -22.24
CA LYS A 380 -15.93 11.44 -22.33
C LYS A 380 -15.41 11.96 -23.67
N GLY A 381 -14.37 11.33 -24.24
CA GLY A 381 -13.88 11.59 -25.59
C GLY A 381 -14.93 11.28 -26.66
N PHE A 382 -15.57 10.11 -26.55
CA PHE A 382 -16.67 9.69 -27.44
C PHE A 382 -17.83 10.69 -27.48
N ASN A 383 -18.20 11.27 -26.34
CA ASN A 383 -19.25 12.30 -26.31
C ASN A 383 -18.88 13.55 -27.12
N TYR A 384 -17.59 13.92 -27.18
CA TYR A 384 -17.14 15.00 -28.06
C TYR A 384 -17.20 14.61 -29.55
N ALA A 385 -17.10 13.31 -29.89
CA ALA A 385 -17.25 12.85 -31.27
C ALA A 385 -18.70 13.05 -31.74
N ALA A 386 -19.68 12.67 -30.90
CA ALA A 386 -21.10 12.93 -31.18
C ALA A 386 -21.39 14.43 -31.37
N GLN A 387 -20.79 15.27 -30.52
CA GLN A 387 -20.92 16.74 -30.60
C GLN A 387 -20.23 17.33 -31.84
N ALA A 388 -19.08 16.79 -32.25
CA ALA A 388 -18.40 17.19 -33.47
C ALA A 388 -19.24 16.89 -34.72
N VAL A 389 -19.88 15.71 -34.78
CA VAL A 389 -20.69 15.31 -35.93
C VAL A 389 -21.99 16.13 -36.03
N SER A 390 -22.60 16.48 -34.89
CA SER A 390 -23.83 17.28 -34.81
C SER A 390 -23.62 18.80 -34.87
N SER A 391 -22.37 19.27 -34.92
CA SER A 391 -22.05 20.70 -34.98
C SER A 391 -22.66 21.39 -36.19
N THR A 392 -23.16 22.61 -35.98
CA THR A 392 -23.85 23.39 -37.02
C THR A 392 -22.99 24.51 -37.59
N THR A 393 -21.92 24.88 -36.89
CA THR A 393 -21.01 25.97 -37.23
C THR A 393 -19.56 25.48 -37.27
N GLY A 394 -18.72 26.15 -38.06
CA GLY A 394 -17.29 25.82 -38.16
C GLY A 394 -16.55 25.98 -36.83
N ASP A 395 -16.83 27.07 -36.11
CA ASP A 395 -16.20 27.35 -34.81
C ASP A 395 -16.53 26.28 -33.75
N GLU A 396 -17.77 25.81 -33.73
CA GLU A 396 -18.22 24.73 -32.84
C GLU A 396 -17.53 23.40 -33.21
N PHE A 397 -17.46 23.08 -34.51
CA PHE A 397 -16.74 21.90 -34.98
C PHE A 397 -15.27 21.93 -34.59
N ASP A 398 -14.58 23.05 -34.83
CA ASP A 398 -13.16 23.21 -34.52
C ASP A 398 -12.90 23.07 -33.01
N MET A 399 -13.79 23.60 -32.16
CA MET A 399 -13.72 23.40 -30.71
C MET A 399 -13.78 21.92 -30.34
N TYR A 400 -14.74 21.15 -30.86
CA TYR A 400 -14.86 19.72 -30.55
C TYR A 400 -13.76 18.87 -31.18
N ARG A 401 -13.32 19.21 -32.39
CA ARG A 401 -12.18 18.58 -33.04
C ARG A 401 -10.90 18.72 -32.22
N ASN A 402 -10.62 19.93 -31.71
CA ASN A 402 -9.48 20.16 -30.82
C ASN A 402 -9.57 19.32 -29.54
N LYS A 403 -10.79 19.09 -29.02
CA LYS A 403 -10.98 18.16 -27.89
C LYS A 403 -10.74 16.70 -28.29
N LEU A 404 -11.14 16.27 -29.48
CA LEU A 404 -10.89 14.90 -29.95
C LEU A 404 -9.38 14.60 -30.04
N THR A 405 -8.61 15.45 -30.73
CA THR A 405 -7.14 15.32 -30.77
C THR A 405 -6.53 15.33 -29.37
N LYS A 406 -6.99 16.23 -28.48
CA LYS A 406 -6.51 16.25 -27.09
C LYS A 406 -6.80 14.94 -26.34
N TYR A 407 -7.94 14.31 -26.57
CA TYR A 407 -8.33 13.07 -25.91
C TYR A 407 -7.61 11.83 -26.45
N GLU A 408 -7.22 11.85 -27.74
CA GLU A 408 -6.30 10.86 -28.33
C GLU A 408 -4.90 10.98 -27.71
N GLU A 409 -4.34 12.21 -27.60
CA GLU A 409 -3.04 12.41 -26.95
C GLU A 409 -3.04 11.97 -25.48
N ILE A 410 -4.19 12.11 -24.80
CA ILE A 410 -4.39 11.62 -23.44
C ILE A 410 -4.42 10.09 -23.43
N SER A 411 -5.11 9.44 -24.37
CA SER A 411 -5.21 7.98 -24.41
C SER A 411 -3.84 7.32 -24.63
N ASP A 412 -3.04 7.84 -25.56
CA ASP A 412 -1.66 7.39 -25.82
C ASP A 412 -0.80 7.46 -24.55
N ARG A 413 -0.88 8.60 -23.88
CA ARG A 413 -0.12 8.81 -22.64
C ARG A 413 -0.57 7.87 -21.54
N MET A 414 -1.87 7.67 -21.38
CA MET A 414 -2.40 6.75 -20.38
C MET A 414 -1.96 5.32 -20.65
N GLU A 415 -2.02 4.86 -21.90
CA GLU A 415 -1.51 3.54 -22.29
C GLU A 415 -0.03 3.39 -21.90
N LEU A 416 0.81 4.32 -22.33
CA LEU A 416 2.26 4.29 -22.09
C LEU A 416 2.60 4.36 -20.59
N GLU A 417 1.93 5.22 -19.82
CA GLU A 417 2.19 5.35 -18.38
C GLU A 417 1.73 4.10 -17.60
N ILE A 418 0.58 3.51 -17.95
CA ILE A 418 0.11 2.26 -17.33
C ILE A 418 1.03 1.10 -17.72
N ALA A 419 1.43 0.98 -18.99
CA ALA A 419 2.36 -0.04 -19.46
C ALA A 419 3.71 0.03 -18.73
N ASN A 420 4.30 1.23 -18.63
CA ASN A 420 5.55 1.45 -17.91
C ASN A 420 5.44 1.12 -16.41
N TYR A 421 4.28 1.38 -15.82
CA TYR A 421 4.02 1.01 -14.44
C TYR A 421 3.99 -0.51 -14.24
N LEU A 422 3.31 -1.25 -15.12
CA LEU A 422 3.28 -2.73 -15.09
C LEU A 422 4.67 -3.33 -15.28
N HIS A 423 5.51 -2.74 -16.12
CA HIS A 423 6.87 -3.21 -16.37
C HIS A 423 7.79 -3.10 -15.15
N LYS A 424 7.51 -2.18 -14.22
CA LYS A 424 8.27 -2.00 -12.97
C LYS A 424 7.93 -3.02 -11.89
N ILE A 425 6.91 -3.88 -12.10
CA ILE A 425 6.53 -4.91 -11.13
C ILE A 425 7.60 -6.01 -11.11
N PRO A 426 8.24 -6.31 -9.95
CA PRO A 426 9.30 -7.31 -9.87
C PRO A 426 8.82 -8.71 -10.30
N THR A 427 9.55 -9.35 -11.20
CA THR A 427 9.21 -10.67 -11.73
C THR A 427 9.46 -11.83 -10.76
N ALA A 428 10.29 -11.62 -9.72
CA ALA A 428 10.69 -12.65 -8.76
C ALA A 428 9.58 -13.04 -7.76
N GLU A 429 8.50 -12.26 -7.63
CA GLU A 429 7.45 -12.44 -6.61
C GLU A 429 6.04 -12.61 -7.19
N ILE A 430 5.89 -12.75 -8.52
CA ILE A 430 4.57 -12.82 -9.16
C ILE A 430 4.07 -14.25 -9.31
N SER A 431 2.84 -14.48 -8.82
CA SER A 431 2.10 -15.71 -9.09
C SER A 431 1.62 -15.77 -10.55
N ILE A 432 1.29 -16.97 -11.03
CA ILE A 432 0.71 -17.19 -12.37
C ILE A 432 -0.51 -16.28 -12.60
N ALA A 433 -1.41 -16.20 -11.62
CA ALA A 433 -2.60 -15.33 -11.68
C ALA A 433 -2.25 -13.83 -11.82
N THR A 434 -1.13 -13.40 -11.23
CA THR A 434 -0.67 -12.00 -11.34
C THR A 434 -0.11 -11.73 -12.73
N SER A 435 0.65 -12.67 -13.29
CA SER A 435 1.15 -12.60 -14.67
C SER A 435 0.02 -12.57 -15.72
N GLU A 436 -1.02 -13.37 -15.52
CA GLU A 436 -2.24 -13.30 -16.35
C GLU A 436 -2.93 -11.95 -16.24
N SER A 437 -3.09 -11.42 -15.03
CA SER A 437 -3.70 -10.11 -14.81
C SER A 437 -2.93 -8.99 -15.52
N ILE A 438 -1.59 -9.04 -15.53
CA ILE A 438 -0.75 -8.08 -16.27
C ILE A 438 -1.04 -8.15 -17.78
N ARG A 439 -1.10 -9.36 -18.36
CA ARG A 439 -1.40 -9.55 -19.79
C ARG A 439 -2.78 -9.00 -20.15
N ARG A 440 -3.79 -9.27 -19.32
CA ARG A 440 -5.15 -8.74 -19.50
C ARG A 440 -5.15 -7.21 -19.53
N ILE A 441 -4.43 -6.58 -18.60
CA ILE A 441 -4.35 -5.11 -18.54
C ILE A 441 -3.67 -4.55 -19.79
N TYR A 442 -2.58 -5.17 -20.29
CA TYR A 442 -1.95 -4.74 -21.55
C TYR A 442 -2.91 -4.77 -22.73
N SER A 443 -3.70 -5.85 -22.88
CA SER A 443 -4.72 -5.91 -23.93
C SER A 443 -5.75 -4.80 -23.75
N ILE A 444 -6.26 -4.60 -22.53
CA ILE A 444 -7.31 -3.61 -22.28
C ILE A 444 -6.84 -2.17 -22.56
N ILE A 445 -5.63 -1.78 -22.14
CA ILE A 445 -5.16 -0.40 -22.36
C ILE A 445 -4.95 -0.11 -23.85
N SER A 446 -4.56 -1.10 -24.64
CA SER A 446 -4.41 -0.97 -26.09
C SER A 446 -5.78 -0.80 -26.78
N GLU A 447 -6.78 -1.60 -26.42
CA GLU A 447 -8.15 -1.42 -26.96
C GLU A 447 -8.76 -0.06 -26.56
N LEU A 448 -8.47 0.45 -25.35
CA LEU A 448 -8.92 1.77 -24.90
C LEU A 448 -8.22 2.93 -25.62
N GLU A 449 -6.95 2.76 -25.98
CA GLU A 449 -6.21 3.69 -26.85
C GLU A 449 -6.84 3.73 -28.25
N SER A 450 -7.14 2.56 -28.83
CA SER A 450 -7.74 2.43 -30.15
C SER A 450 -9.14 3.07 -30.24
N LEU A 451 -9.83 3.24 -29.10
CA LEU A 451 -11.06 4.02 -29.00
C LEU A 451 -10.83 5.54 -29.07
N GLY A 452 -9.78 6.06 -28.43
CA GLY A 452 -9.39 7.48 -28.54
C GLY A 452 -9.01 7.82 -29.98
N ASP A 453 -8.22 6.94 -30.56
CA ASP A 453 -7.73 6.93 -31.94
C ASP A 453 -8.90 6.94 -32.96
N SER A 454 -9.94 6.14 -32.71
CA SER A 454 -11.19 6.15 -33.49
C SER A 454 -11.97 7.46 -33.34
N GLY A 455 -11.91 8.10 -32.17
CA GLY A 455 -12.51 9.41 -31.93
C GLY A 455 -11.88 10.49 -32.83
N GLU A 456 -10.56 10.48 -32.98
CA GLU A 456 -9.87 11.40 -33.89
C GLU A 456 -10.20 11.12 -35.36
N ARG A 457 -10.26 9.83 -35.75
CA ARG A 457 -10.69 9.43 -37.10
C ARG A 457 -12.08 9.96 -37.48
N ILE A 458 -13.04 9.92 -36.56
CA ILE A 458 -14.37 10.54 -36.75
C ILE A 458 -14.22 12.04 -37.05
N GLY A 459 -13.41 12.77 -36.28
CA GLY A 459 -13.12 14.17 -36.56
C GLY A 459 -12.55 14.39 -37.97
N ASN A 460 -11.61 13.55 -38.39
CA ASN A 460 -10.99 13.63 -39.71
C ASN A 460 -11.95 13.29 -40.86
N ILE A 461 -12.91 12.38 -40.66
CA ILE A 461 -14.01 12.13 -41.62
C ILE A 461 -14.80 13.42 -41.84
N ILE A 462 -15.17 14.12 -40.77
CA ILE A 462 -15.95 15.37 -40.86
C ILE A 462 -15.14 16.51 -41.51
N VAL A 463 -13.84 16.61 -41.25
CA VAL A 463 -12.95 17.55 -41.95
C VAL A 463 -12.99 17.31 -43.46
N ARG A 464 -12.79 16.06 -43.90
CA ARG A 464 -12.82 15.70 -45.32
C ARG A 464 -14.18 16.03 -45.95
N ARG A 465 -15.28 15.67 -45.29
CA ARG A 465 -16.65 16.04 -45.73
C ARG A 465 -16.81 17.55 -45.94
N ASN A 466 -16.35 18.36 -44.98
CA ASN A 466 -16.45 19.81 -45.03
C ASN A 466 -15.59 20.41 -46.16
N LEU A 467 -14.38 19.89 -46.41
CA LEU A 467 -13.52 20.30 -47.52
C LEU A 467 -14.19 20.09 -48.89
N HIS A 468 -15.02 19.06 -49.01
CA HIS A 468 -15.80 18.79 -50.22
C HIS A 468 -17.17 19.50 -50.25
N ASN A 469 -17.43 20.41 -49.31
CA ASN A 469 -18.68 21.17 -49.17
C ASN A 469 -19.92 20.26 -49.10
N LYS A 470 -19.79 19.07 -48.49
CA LYS A 470 -20.89 18.13 -48.28
C LYS A 470 -21.49 18.30 -46.89
N ARG A 471 -22.77 17.93 -46.76
CA ARG A 471 -23.52 17.97 -45.49
C ARG A 471 -24.43 16.76 -45.43
N PHE A 472 -24.60 16.24 -44.22
CA PHE A 472 -25.58 15.20 -43.97
C PHE A 472 -26.98 15.81 -43.91
N ASN A 473 -27.97 15.09 -44.42
CA ASN A 473 -29.38 15.45 -44.31
C ASN A 473 -29.93 15.05 -42.92
N GLU A 474 -31.17 15.45 -42.63
CA GLU A 474 -31.79 15.19 -41.31
C GLU A 474 -31.96 13.69 -41.01
N GLU A 475 -32.22 12.88 -42.03
CA GLU A 475 -32.39 11.42 -41.90
C GLU A 475 -31.05 10.74 -41.60
N GLU A 476 -30.00 11.10 -42.32
CA GLU A 476 -28.63 10.63 -42.09
C GLU A 476 -28.14 11.02 -40.69
N LEU A 477 -28.36 12.27 -40.26
CA LEU A 477 -28.00 12.73 -38.91
C LEU A 477 -28.75 11.97 -37.82
N LYS A 478 -30.03 11.65 -38.05
CA LYS A 478 -30.82 10.83 -37.11
C LYS A 478 -30.28 9.40 -37.03
N ASN A 479 -29.94 8.79 -38.16
CA ASN A 479 -29.38 7.45 -38.20
C ASN A 479 -28.01 7.38 -37.54
N ILE A 480 -27.16 8.39 -37.79
CA ILE A 480 -25.88 8.55 -37.10
C ILE A 480 -26.09 8.68 -35.58
N ALA A 481 -27.04 9.51 -35.15
CA ALA A 481 -27.35 9.67 -33.72
C ALA A 481 -27.78 8.34 -33.08
N ASN A 482 -28.63 7.55 -33.76
CA ASN A 482 -29.01 6.22 -33.28
C ASN A 482 -27.80 5.28 -33.13
N MET A 483 -26.83 5.38 -34.04
CA MET A 483 -25.58 4.62 -33.96
C MET A 483 -24.74 5.08 -32.75
N PHE A 484 -24.61 6.38 -32.52
CA PHE A 484 -23.97 6.93 -31.33
C PHE A 484 -24.64 6.44 -30.03
N ASP A 485 -25.97 6.44 -29.96
CA ASP A 485 -26.73 5.97 -28.79
C ASP A 485 -26.49 4.46 -28.53
N THR A 486 -26.38 3.66 -29.60
CA THR A 486 -26.14 2.21 -29.51
C THR A 486 -24.72 1.93 -29.01
N VAL A 487 -23.72 2.66 -29.51
CA VAL A 487 -22.33 2.56 -29.05
C VAL A 487 -22.18 3.14 -27.63
N GLU A 488 -22.97 4.16 -27.28
CA GLU A 488 -23.08 4.68 -25.92
C GLU A 488 -23.49 3.60 -24.91
N HIS A 489 -24.51 2.83 -25.24
CA HIS A 489 -24.92 1.70 -24.41
C HIS A 489 -23.79 0.65 -24.24
N ALA A 490 -23.06 0.35 -25.32
CA ALA A 490 -21.94 -0.59 -25.26
C ALA A 490 -20.81 -0.11 -24.33
N TYR A 491 -20.49 1.18 -24.35
CA TYR A 491 -19.54 1.80 -23.42
C TYR A 491 -19.98 1.65 -21.96
N ASP A 492 -21.26 1.86 -21.66
CA ASP A 492 -21.78 1.74 -20.29
C ASP A 492 -21.61 0.31 -19.76
N VAL A 493 -21.89 -0.69 -20.60
CA VAL A 493 -21.68 -2.10 -20.29
C VAL A 493 -20.19 -2.40 -20.05
N MET A 494 -19.30 -1.92 -20.93
CA MET A 494 -17.86 -2.08 -20.77
C MET A 494 -17.36 -1.47 -19.45
N ILE A 495 -17.78 -0.24 -19.11
CA ILE A 495 -17.37 0.42 -17.86
C ILE A 495 -17.89 -0.36 -16.64
N ALA A 496 -19.13 -0.86 -16.68
CA ALA A 496 -19.68 -1.70 -15.62
C ALA A 496 -18.88 -3.00 -15.43
N ASN A 497 -18.45 -3.63 -16.54
CA ASN A 497 -17.60 -4.81 -16.54
C ASN A 497 -16.20 -4.53 -15.97
N LEU A 498 -15.56 -3.42 -16.38
CA LEU A 498 -14.28 -2.96 -15.83
C LEU A 498 -14.36 -2.75 -14.31
N ILE A 499 -15.43 -2.09 -13.82
CA ILE A 499 -15.66 -1.87 -12.39
C ILE A 499 -15.83 -3.21 -11.65
N SER A 500 -16.63 -4.13 -12.22
CA SER A 500 -16.90 -5.43 -11.62
C SER A 500 -15.61 -6.25 -11.49
N ALA A 501 -14.77 -6.28 -12.52
CA ALA A 501 -13.47 -6.94 -12.48
C ALA A 501 -12.52 -6.29 -11.45
N ALA A 502 -12.47 -4.96 -11.38
CA ALA A 502 -11.67 -4.24 -10.40
C ALA A 502 -12.10 -4.54 -8.95
N ASP A 503 -13.39 -4.79 -8.72
CA ASP A 503 -13.95 -5.21 -7.43
C ASP A 503 -13.82 -6.73 -7.16
N GLY A 504 -13.39 -7.53 -8.14
CA GLY A 504 -13.35 -9.00 -8.03
C GLY A 504 -14.73 -9.66 -8.09
N LYS A 505 -15.70 -9.01 -8.73
CA LYS A 505 -17.05 -9.52 -9.01
C LYS A 505 -17.08 -10.19 -10.39
N GLN A 506 -18.16 -10.94 -10.65
CA GLN A 506 -18.39 -11.58 -11.95
C GLN A 506 -18.61 -10.52 -13.04
N VAL A 507 -17.96 -10.72 -14.19
CA VAL A 507 -18.11 -9.89 -15.40
C VAL A 507 -19.30 -10.40 -16.20
N ASP A 508 -20.13 -9.49 -16.72
CA ASP A 508 -21.26 -9.82 -17.58
C ASP A 508 -20.86 -9.73 -19.06
N LEU A 509 -20.27 -10.83 -19.55
CA LEU A 509 -19.92 -10.96 -20.97
C LEU A 509 -21.14 -11.04 -21.88
N LYS A 510 -22.29 -11.49 -21.37
CA LYS A 510 -23.47 -11.69 -22.21
C LYS A 510 -24.03 -10.34 -22.66
N SER A 511 -24.16 -9.40 -21.73
CA SER A 511 -24.56 -8.03 -22.06
C SER A 511 -23.60 -7.36 -23.04
N ALA A 512 -22.28 -7.59 -22.92
CA ALA A 512 -21.30 -7.04 -23.86
C ALA A 512 -21.45 -7.62 -25.28
N GLN A 513 -21.67 -8.94 -25.39
CA GLN A 513 -21.96 -9.59 -26.67
C GLN A 513 -23.27 -9.10 -27.29
N ASP A 514 -24.31 -8.92 -26.47
CA ASP A 514 -25.61 -8.48 -26.97
C ASP A 514 -25.56 -7.02 -27.46
N ALA A 515 -24.78 -6.15 -26.80
CA ALA A 515 -24.52 -4.79 -27.26
C ALA A 515 -23.77 -4.77 -28.62
N GLU A 516 -22.74 -5.59 -28.77
CA GLU A 516 -21.99 -5.71 -30.03
C GLU A 516 -22.85 -6.22 -31.20
N VAL A 517 -23.72 -7.21 -30.92
CA VAL A 517 -24.67 -7.70 -31.92
C VAL A 517 -25.65 -6.60 -32.35
N GLN A 518 -26.07 -5.72 -31.44
CA GLN A 518 -26.95 -4.59 -31.78
C GLN A 518 -26.24 -3.57 -32.67
N ILE A 519 -25.00 -3.21 -32.34
CA ILE A 519 -24.16 -2.31 -33.16
C ILE A 519 -24.01 -2.89 -34.56
N ASN A 520 -23.64 -4.17 -34.67
CA ASN A 520 -23.45 -4.85 -35.95
C ASN A 520 -24.72 -4.90 -36.82
N ARG A 521 -25.86 -5.19 -36.20
CA ARG A 521 -27.16 -5.21 -36.91
C ARG A 521 -27.50 -3.83 -37.42
N LEU A 522 -27.42 -2.81 -36.57
CA LEU A 522 -27.72 -1.43 -36.97
C LEU A 522 -26.78 -0.96 -38.08
N ARG A 523 -25.47 -1.26 -37.99
CA ARG A 523 -24.51 -0.99 -39.06
C ARG A 523 -24.94 -1.61 -40.38
N ASN A 524 -25.33 -2.89 -40.38
CA ASN A 524 -25.73 -3.58 -41.61
C ASN A 524 -27.01 -2.97 -42.20
N ASP A 525 -28.01 -2.71 -41.37
CA ASP A 525 -29.28 -2.10 -41.80
C ASP A 525 -29.04 -0.71 -42.43
N LEU A 526 -28.26 0.14 -41.76
CA LEU A 526 -27.93 1.49 -42.25
C LEU A 526 -27.05 1.46 -43.51
N ARG A 527 -26.13 0.49 -43.61
CA ARG A 527 -25.29 0.33 -44.81
C ARG A 527 -26.13 -0.11 -46.00
N ASP A 528 -26.98 -1.11 -45.83
CA ASP A 528 -27.79 -1.67 -46.90
C ASP A 528 -28.83 -0.64 -47.40
N GLU A 529 -29.39 0.16 -46.48
CA GLU A 529 -30.25 1.29 -46.80
C GLU A 529 -29.52 2.36 -47.63
N GLU A 530 -28.31 2.75 -47.23
CA GLU A 530 -27.53 3.77 -47.95
C GLU A 530 -27.05 3.27 -49.31
N MET A 531 -26.67 1.99 -49.44
CA MET A 531 -26.30 1.38 -50.72
C MET A 531 -27.45 1.45 -51.72
N TYR A 532 -28.69 1.21 -51.27
CA TYR A 532 -29.88 1.38 -52.12
C TYR A 532 -30.09 2.83 -52.56
N LYS A 533 -29.80 3.81 -51.69
CA LYS A 533 -29.87 5.25 -52.03
C LYS A 533 -28.82 5.63 -53.08
N MET A 534 -27.61 5.05 -53.01
CA MET A 534 -26.52 5.26 -53.97
C MET A 534 -26.84 4.75 -55.39
N GLU A 535 -27.66 3.69 -55.51
CA GLU A 535 -28.15 3.21 -56.83
C GLU A 535 -29.15 4.18 -57.48
N GLY A 536 -29.70 5.13 -56.72
CA GLY A 536 -30.64 6.14 -57.15
C GLY A 536 -30.00 7.47 -57.54
N LYS A 537 -30.44 8.57 -56.90
CA LYS A 537 -29.96 9.95 -57.14
C LYS A 537 -29.17 10.53 -55.97
N ALA A 538 -28.77 9.73 -54.99
CA ALA A 538 -28.01 10.21 -53.85
C ALA A 538 -26.65 10.77 -54.28
N ASP A 539 -26.16 11.75 -53.52
CA ASP A 539 -24.83 12.29 -53.74
C ASP A 539 -23.78 11.29 -53.27
N PHE A 540 -23.14 10.60 -54.22
CA PHE A 540 -22.18 9.53 -53.97
C PHE A 540 -21.15 9.87 -52.88
N LEU A 541 -20.58 11.08 -52.91
CA LEU A 541 -19.54 11.48 -51.97
C LEU A 541 -20.07 11.68 -50.54
N THR A 542 -21.31 12.16 -50.38
CA THR A 542 -21.96 12.26 -49.07
C THR A 542 -22.22 10.88 -48.48
N SER A 543 -22.73 9.95 -49.29
CA SER A 543 -22.94 8.55 -48.90
C SER A 543 -21.65 7.86 -48.45
N VAL A 544 -20.52 8.11 -49.13
CA VAL A 544 -19.20 7.58 -48.71
C VAL A 544 -18.83 8.07 -47.31
N TYR A 545 -18.96 9.37 -47.02
CA TYR A 545 -18.64 9.88 -45.67
C TYR A 545 -19.59 9.38 -44.59
N TYR A 546 -20.86 9.17 -44.93
CA TYR A 546 -21.84 8.55 -44.04
C TYR A 546 -21.43 7.12 -43.71
N LEU A 547 -21.12 6.30 -44.72
CA LEU A 547 -20.69 4.92 -44.54
C LEU A 547 -19.35 4.80 -43.79
N ASP A 548 -18.38 5.66 -44.07
CA ASP A 548 -17.13 5.76 -43.31
C ASP A 548 -17.42 5.98 -41.81
N LEU A 549 -18.33 6.89 -41.48
CA LEU A 549 -18.68 7.19 -40.09
C LEU A 549 -19.36 6.02 -39.39
N ILE A 550 -20.33 5.38 -40.05
CA ILE A 550 -21.03 4.20 -39.52
C ILE A 550 -20.04 3.04 -39.32
N SER A 551 -19.09 2.86 -40.24
CA SER A 551 -18.05 1.83 -40.11
C SER A 551 -17.08 2.11 -38.97
N GLU A 552 -16.67 3.38 -38.75
CA GLU A 552 -15.82 3.72 -37.60
C GLU A 552 -16.54 3.53 -36.26
N LEU A 553 -17.84 3.84 -36.19
CA LEU A 553 -18.66 3.61 -35.00
C LEU A 553 -18.85 2.11 -34.70
N GLU A 554 -18.99 1.27 -35.72
CA GLU A 554 -19.00 -0.18 -35.53
C GLU A 554 -17.64 -0.72 -35.09
N ARG A 555 -16.54 -0.21 -35.66
CA ARG A 555 -15.19 -0.58 -35.21
C ARG A 555 -14.92 -0.17 -33.76
N MET A 556 -15.50 0.94 -33.28
CA MET A 556 -15.48 1.23 -31.84
C MET A 556 -16.19 0.15 -31.02
N GLY A 557 -17.29 -0.43 -31.52
CA GLY A 557 -17.96 -1.60 -30.93
C GLY A 557 -17.01 -2.77 -30.71
N ASP A 558 -16.26 -3.15 -31.76
CA ASP A 558 -15.26 -4.22 -31.70
C ASP A 558 -14.25 -4.00 -30.57
N TYR A 559 -13.68 -2.80 -30.45
CA TYR A 559 -12.75 -2.47 -29.38
C TYR A 559 -13.43 -2.55 -27.98
N ILE A 560 -14.66 -2.08 -27.85
CA ILE A 560 -15.44 -2.11 -26.60
C ILE A 560 -15.69 -3.54 -26.12
N ILE A 561 -16.07 -4.46 -27.02
CA ILE A 561 -16.29 -5.86 -26.65
C ILE A 561 -14.96 -6.56 -26.32
N ASN A 562 -13.88 -6.27 -27.03
CA ASN A 562 -12.55 -6.82 -26.76
C ASN A 562 -12.08 -6.49 -25.33
N VAL A 563 -12.31 -5.26 -24.87
CA VAL A 563 -12.05 -4.87 -23.46
C VAL A 563 -12.78 -5.79 -22.49
N SER A 564 -14.07 -6.06 -22.72
CA SER A 564 -14.85 -6.94 -21.84
C SER A 564 -14.37 -8.40 -21.89
N GLN A 565 -14.02 -8.91 -23.08
CA GLN A 565 -13.51 -10.27 -23.26
C GLN A 565 -12.15 -10.48 -22.58
N ALA A 566 -11.27 -9.48 -22.63
CA ALA A 566 -9.95 -9.53 -22.00
C ALA A 566 -10.01 -9.63 -20.45
N LEU A 567 -11.17 -9.34 -19.83
CA LEU A 567 -11.32 -9.42 -18.38
C LEU A 567 -11.42 -10.85 -17.84
N VAL A 568 -11.79 -11.84 -18.67
CA VAL A 568 -12.19 -13.18 -18.21
C VAL A 568 -11.08 -14.22 -18.31
#